data_AF-A0A538S3Q4-F1
#
_entry.id   AF-A0A538S3Q4-F1
#
_cell.length_a   1.000
_cell.length_b   1.000
_cell.length_c   1.000
_cell.angle_alpha   90.00
_cell.angle_beta   90.00
_cell.angle_gamma   90.00
#
_symmetry.space_group_name_H-M   'P 1'
#
loop_
_entity.id
_entity.type
_entity.pdbx_description
1 polymer ?
#
loop_
_entity_poly.entity_id
_entity_poly.type
_entity_poly.pdbx_seq_one_letter_code
_entity_poly.pdbx_strand_id
1 'polypeptide(L)'
;MSTVKLVEENTMQPKVRAIFADIKATKKIDCVPNLWRALATNPDHLELCWTRLKAIMQPGKIDLLTKEIIALAVSVTNSCRYCVNSHTAAVQKFGLDNEALGEVLAVVGLYNQMNKLADAYQVDPDILPRVE
;
A
#
# COMPACT_ATOMS: atom_id res chain seq x y z
N MET A 1 17.04 -3.85 7.86
CA MET A 1 17.42 -5.07 7.12
C MET A 1 16.24 -6.04 7.16
N SER A 2 16.05 -6.89 6.15
CA SER A 2 14.99 -7.91 6.17
C SER A 2 15.37 -9.06 7.11
N THR A 3 14.37 -9.72 7.69
CA THR A 3 14.54 -10.93 8.51
C THR A 3 14.68 -12.21 7.67
N VAL A 4 14.48 -12.11 6.35
CA VAL A 4 14.66 -13.19 5.38
C VAL A 4 15.65 -12.77 4.31
N LYS A 5 16.34 -13.74 3.71
CA LYS A 5 17.11 -13.53 2.49
C LYS A 5 16.13 -13.23 1.36
N LEU A 6 16.30 -12.07 0.72
CA LEU A 6 15.47 -11.69 -0.42
C LEU A 6 15.75 -12.63 -1.59
N VAL A 7 14.70 -13.12 -2.25
CA VAL A 7 14.86 -13.90 -3.48
C VAL A 7 15.42 -12.99 -4.56
N GLU A 8 16.47 -13.44 -5.25
CA GLU A 8 17.07 -12.68 -6.36
C GLU A 8 16.14 -12.66 -7.58
N GLU A 9 16.15 -11.57 -8.32
CA GLU A 9 15.31 -11.44 -9.52
C GLU A 9 15.64 -12.47 -10.60
N ASN A 10 16.89 -12.94 -10.65
CA ASN A 10 17.37 -13.97 -11.57
C ASN A 10 17.17 -15.40 -11.04
N THR A 11 16.29 -15.59 -10.04
CA THR A 11 15.93 -16.93 -9.54
C THR A 11 15.54 -17.88 -10.66
N MET A 12 15.95 -19.14 -10.56
CA MET A 12 15.61 -20.18 -11.55
C MET A 12 14.23 -20.80 -11.32
N GLN A 13 13.52 -20.42 -10.26
CA GLN A 13 12.21 -20.98 -9.94
C GLN A 13 11.12 -20.44 -10.90
N PRO A 14 10.48 -21.29 -11.73
CA PRO A 14 9.61 -20.82 -12.81
C PRO A 14 8.43 -19.95 -12.34
N LYS A 15 7.77 -20.35 -11.24
CA LYS A 15 6.61 -19.64 -10.68
C LYS A 15 6.97 -18.22 -10.22
N VAL A 16 8.04 -18.06 -9.45
CA VAL A 16 8.48 -16.75 -8.96
C VAL A 16 8.92 -15.84 -10.11
N ARG A 17 9.63 -16.38 -11.11
CA ARG A 17 10.01 -15.62 -12.31
C ARG A 17 8.79 -15.07 -13.05
N ALA A 18 7.75 -15.89 -13.24
CA ALA A 18 6.54 -15.47 -13.92
C ALA A 18 5.84 -14.33 -13.15
N ILE A 19 5.72 -14.46 -11.82
CA ILE A 19 5.11 -13.41 -10.98
C ILE A 19 5.96 -12.13 -10.97
N PHE A 20 7.28 -12.23 -10.90
CA PHE A 20 8.19 -11.07 -10.96
C PHE A 20 8.11 -10.34 -12.30
N ALA A 21 8.02 -11.07 -13.41
CA ALA A 21 7.80 -10.47 -14.73
C ALA A 21 6.47 -9.72 -14.79
N ASP A 22 5.39 -10.30 -14.25
CA ASP A 22 4.07 -9.67 -14.20
C ASP A 22 4.04 -8.43 -13.30
N ILE A 23 4.74 -8.45 -12.15
CA ILE A 23 4.91 -7.27 -11.28
C ILE A 23 5.53 -6.10 -12.06
N LYS A 24 6.62 -6.36 -12.79
CA LYS A 24 7.33 -5.35 -13.57
C LYS A 24 6.46 -4.79 -14.69
N ALA A 25 5.79 -5.67 -15.44
CA ALA A 25 4.88 -5.28 -16.51
C ALA A 25 3.69 -4.44 -15.99
N THR A 26 3.03 -4.90 -14.93
CA THR A 26 1.84 -4.26 -14.36
C THR A 26 2.18 -2.90 -13.74
N LYS A 27 3.25 -2.81 -12.94
CA LYS A 27 3.63 -1.56 -12.25
C LYS A 27 4.46 -0.61 -13.12
N LYS A 28 4.90 -1.06 -14.30
CA LYS A 28 5.79 -0.33 -15.20
C LYS A 28 7.06 0.12 -14.47
N ILE A 29 7.81 -0.86 -13.98
CA ILE A 29 9.05 -0.70 -13.21
C ILE A 29 10.11 -1.70 -13.66
N ASP A 30 11.38 -1.35 -13.54
CA ASP A 30 12.49 -2.15 -14.06
C ASP A 30 13.01 -3.19 -13.05
N CYS A 31 12.84 -2.92 -11.76
CA CYS A 31 13.23 -3.80 -10.66
C CYS A 31 12.03 -4.26 -9.84
N VAL A 32 12.15 -5.41 -9.20
CA VAL A 32 11.12 -5.96 -8.32
C VAL A 32 11.32 -5.40 -6.91
N PRO A 33 10.35 -4.66 -6.34
CA PRO A 33 10.47 -4.12 -4.99
C PRO A 33 10.73 -5.20 -3.93
N ASN A 34 11.52 -4.85 -2.92
CA ASN A 34 11.97 -5.79 -1.89
C ASN A 34 10.84 -6.51 -1.14
N LEU A 35 9.65 -5.91 -1.00
CA LEU A 35 8.50 -6.60 -0.41
C LEU A 35 8.12 -7.87 -1.20
N TRP A 36 8.05 -7.78 -2.53
CA TRP A 36 7.75 -8.93 -3.38
C TRP A 36 8.88 -9.96 -3.34
N ARG A 37 10.13 -9.50 -3.29
CA ARG A 37 11.30 -10.37 -3.13
C ARG A 37 11.33 -11.11 -1.79
N ALA A 38 10.82 -10.49 -0.74
CA ALA A 38 10.67 -11.13 0.57
C ALA A 38 9.51 -12.14 0.55
N LEU A 39 8.35 -11.78 -0.01
CA LEU A 39 7.20 -12.68 -0.17
C LEU A 39 7.53 -13.91 -1.02
N ALA A 40 8.43 -13.76 -1.99
CA ALA A 40 8.90 -14.86 -2.84
C ALA A 40 9.59 -16.01 -2.10
N THR A 41 9.94 -15.84 -0.82
CA THR A 41 10.37 -16.96 0.04
C THR A 41 9.28 -18.03 0.20
N ASN A 42 8.00 -17.66 -0.04
CA ASN A 42 6.87 -18.55 -0.20
C ASN A 42 6.13 -18.24 -1.51
N PRO A 43 6.39 -18.98 -2.60
CA PRO A 43 5.83 -18.69 -3.93
C PRO A 43 4.30 -18.68 -4.02
N ASP A 44 3.62 -19.53 -3.25
CA ASP A 44 2.15 -19.58 -3.24
C ASP A 44 1.58 -18.35 -2.55
N HIS A 45 2.19 -17.92 -1.44
CA HIS A 45 1.79 -16.70 -0.77
C HIS A 45 2.07 -15.45 -1.61
N LEU A 46 3.22 -15.39 -2.30
CA LEU A 46 3.52 -14.33 -3.26
C LEU A 46 2.42 -14.20 -4.32
N GLU A 47 2.01 -15.32 -4.93
CA GLU A 47 0.96 -15.34 -5.95
C GLU A 47 -0.38 -14.83 -5.42
N LEU A 48 -0.78 -15.29 -4.23
CA LEU A 48 -2.01 -14.84 -3.57
C LEU A 48 -1.99 -13.34 -3.27
N CYS A 49 -0.89 -12.85 -2.69
CA CYS A 49 -0.71 -11.43 -2.39
C CYS A 49 -0.75 -10.57 -3.66
N TRP A 50 -0.04 -11.00 -4.71
CA TRP A 50 0.02 -10.27 -5.96
C TRP A 50 -1.33 -10.24 -6.69
N THR A 51 -2.01 -11.39 -6.77
CA THR A 51 -3.35 -11.51 -7.36
C THR A 51 -4.35 -10.61 -6.64
N ARG A 52 -4.35 -10.64 -5.30
CA ARG A 52 -5.20 -9.78 -4.48
C ARG A 52 -4.91 -8.31 -4.70
N LEU A 53 -3.62 -7.93 -4.76
CA LEU A 53 -3.26 -6.53 -5.02
C LEU A 53 -3.79 -6.08 -6.38
N LYS A 54 -3.61 -6.85 -7.46
CA LYS A 54 -4.12 -6.47 -8.79
C LYS A 54 -5.64 -6.31 -8.79
N ALA A 55 -6.35 -7.23 -8.16
CA ALA A 55 -7.81 -7.18 -8.11
C ALA A 55 -8.34 -5.96 -7.32
N ILE A 56 -7.65 -5.53 -6.27
CA ILE A 56 -8.09 -4.40 -5.43
C ILE A 56 -7.61 -3.05 -6.01
N MET A 57 -6.38 -3.01 -6.53
CA MET A 57 -5.69 -1.79 -7.00
C MET A 57 -5.86 -1.55 -8.50
N GLN A 58 -6.85 -2.15 -9.16
CA GLN A 58 -7.28 -1.76 -10.50
C GLN A 58 -8.19 -0.51 -10.45
N PRO A 59 -8.23 0.35 -11.48
CA PRO A 59 -9.18 1.46 -11.53
C PRO A 59 -10.63 0.99 -11.36
N GLY A 60 -11.45 1.78 -10.69
CA GLY A 60 -12.88 1.51 -10.53
C GLY A 60 -13.63 2.80 -10.23
N LYS A 61 -14.67 2.72 -9.39
CA LYS A 61 -15.35 3.93 -8.87
C LYS A 61 -14.44 4.88 -8.09
N ILE A 62 -13.32 4.35 -7.58
CA ILE A 62 -12.24 5.11 -6.97
C ILE A 62 -11.02 4.97 -7.89
N ASP A 63 -10.43 6.11 -8.28
CA ASP A 63 -9.23 6.13 -9.12
C ASP A 63 -7.98 5.63 -8.36
N LEU A 64 -6.89 5.43 -9.11
CA LEU A 64 -5.64 4.89 -8.56
C LEU A 64 -4.95 5.84 -7.59
N LEU A 65 -4.96 7.14 -7.88
CA LEU A 65 -4.33 8.13 -6.99
C LEU A 65 -5.01 8.11 -5.63
N THR A 66 -6.34 8.12 -5.60
CA THR A 66 -7.13 8.07 -4.37
C THR A 66 -6.88 6.78 -3.60
N LYS A 67 -6.77 5.63 -4.27
CA LYS A 67 -6.40 4.36 -3.63
C LYS A 67 -5.00 4.39 -3.02
N GLU A 68 -4.02 4.98 -3.69
CA GLU A 68 -2.67 5.14 -3.18
C GLU A 68 -2.59 6.14 -2.01
N ILE A 69 -3.41 7.21 -2.02
CA ILE A 69 -3.55 8.12 -0.88
C ILE A 69 -4.09 7.37 0.35
N ILE A 70 -5.12 6.53 0.17
CA ILE A 70 -5.65 5.68 1.25
C ILE A 70 -4.56 4.72 1.75
N ALA A 71 -3.82 4.08 0.84
CA ALA A 71 -2.74 3.16 1.21
C ALA A 71 -1.62 3.88 1.98
N LEU A 72 -1.27 5.11 1.59
CA LEU A 72 -0.32 5.96 2.30
C LEU A 72 -0.84 6.32 3.70
N ALA A 73 -2.09 6.75 3.83
CA ALA A 73 -2.72 7.10 5.11
C ALA A 73 -2.71 5.93 6.11
N VAL A 74 -3.08 4.73 5.65
CA VAL A 74 -3.01 3.50 6.44
C VAL A 74 -1.56 3.18 6.82
N SER A 75 -0.62 3.34 5.88
CA SER A 75 0.80 3.06 6.11
C SER A 75 1.43 3.97 7.15
N VAL A 76 1.11 5.27 7.12
CA VAL A 76 1.55 6.27 8.11
C VAL A 76 0.99 5.93 9.48
N THR A 77 -0.31 5.66 9.57
CA THR A 77 -0.99 5.33 10.83
C THR A 77 -0.43 4.05 11.45
N ASN A 78 -0.13 3.05 10.63
CA ASN A 78 0.49 1.79 11.08
C ASN A 78 2.01 1.90 11.30
N SER A 79 2.59 3.10 11.19
CA SER A 79 4.03 3.35 11.38
C SER A 79 4.94 2.47 10.50
N CYS A 80 4.48 2.08 9.30
CA CYS A 80 5.24 1.22 8.40
C CYS A 80 6.22 2.02 7.53
N ARG A 81 7.48 2.15 7.97
CA ARG A 81 8.51 2.92 7.23
C ARG A 81 8.67 2.50 5.76
N TYR A 82 8.71 1.21 5.46
CA TYR A 82 8.82 0.73 4.07
C TYR A 82 7.60 1.15 3.25
N CYS A 83 6.40 0.95 3.80
CA CYS A 83 5.14 1.23 3.14
C CYS A 83 4.98 2.74 2.88
N VAL A 84 5.32 3.59 3.86
CA VAL A 84 5.31 5.06 3.70
C VAL A 84 6.15 5.47 2.49
N ASN A 85 7.41 5.01 2.41
CA ASN A 85 8.27 5.34 1.27
C ASN A 85 7.69 4.82 -0.07
N SER A 86 7.21 3.58 -0.08
CA SER A 86 6.65 2.97 -1.29
C SER A 86 5.40 3.71 -1.79
N HIS A 87 4.48 4.06 -0.90
CA HIS A 87 3.23 4.70 -1.27
C HIS A 87 3.39 6.20 -1.53
N THR A 88 4.31 6.89 -0.84
CA THR A 88 4.70 8.27 -1.20
C THR A 88 5.23 8.33 -2.64
N ALA A 89 6.13 7.42 -3.02
CA ALA A 89 6.62 7.35 -4.40
C ALA A 89 5.51 7.04 -5.41
N ALA A 90 4.53 6.22 -5.03
CA ALA A 90 3.39 5.89 -5.87
C ALA A 90 2.47 7.11 -6.11
N VAL A 91 2.09 7.85 -5.06
CA VAL A 91 1.24 9.05 -5.23
C VAL A 91 1.95 10.14 -6.03
N GLN A 92 3.27 10.32 -5.83
CA GLN A 92 4.06 11.25 -6.64
C GLN A 92 4.11 10.86 -8.11
N LYS A 93 4.21 9.56 -8.43
CA LYS A 93 4.11 9.05 -9.82
C LYS A 93 2.76 9.39 -10.46
N PHE A 94 1.70 9.56 -9.66
CA PHE A 94 0.38 9.97 -10.11
C PHE A 94 0.15 11.49 -10.07
N GLY A 95 1.20 12.29 -9.82
CA GLY A 95 1.16 13.75 -9.93
C GLY A 95 0.85 14.49 -8.62
N LEU A 96 0.80 13.80 -7.48
CA LEU A 96 0.64 14.44 -6.18
C LEU A 96 1.96 15.12 -5.76
N ASP A 97 1.96 16.44 -5.68
CA ASP A 97 3.13 17.24 -5.34
C ASP A 97 3.40 17.29 -3.82
N ASN A 98 4.46 18.00 -3.42
CA ASN A 98 4.86 18.06 -2.02
C ASN A 98 3.86 18.84 -1.13
N GLU A 99 3.13 19.79 -1.69
CA GLU A 99 2.12 20.57 -0.95
C GLU A 99 0.91 19.68 -0.66
N ALA A 100 0.39 19.00 -1.69
CA ALA A 100 -0.66 18.01 -1.55
C ALA A 100 -0.25 16.83 -0.64
N LEU A 101 1.04 16.44 -0.65
CA LEU A 101 1.55 15.45 0.31
C LEU A 101 1.46 15.98 1.75
N GLY A 102 1.81 17.24 1.96
CA GLY A 102 1.64 17.92 3.25
C GLY A 102 0.18 17.91 3.71
N GLU A 103 -0.77 18.20 2.82
CA GLU A 103 -2.20 18.14 3.10
C GLU A 103 -2.66 16.72 3.48
N VAL A 104 -2.26 15.69 2.73
CA VAL A 104 -2.57 14.29 3.07
C VAL A 104 -2.08 13.95 4.47
N LEU A 105 -0.84 14.33 4.80
CA LEU A 105 -0.27 14.06 6.13
C LEU A 105 -0.97 14.85 7.25
N ALA A 106 -1.41 16.08 6.98
CA ALA A 106 -2.20 16.87 7.92
C ALA A 106 -3.56 16.20 8.21
N VAL A 107 -4.26 15.71 7.18
CA VAL A 107 -5.51 14.95 7.33
C VAL A 107 -5.29 13.68 8.16
N VAL A 108 -4.23 12.92 7.87
CA VAL A 108 -3.88 11.71 8.63
C VAL A 108 -3.59 12.04 10.10
N GLY A 109 -2.82 13.10 10.36
CA GLY A 109 -2.51 13.55 11.72
C GLY A 109 -3.77 13.93 12.51
N LEU A 110 -4.65 14.73 11.90
CA LEU A 110 -5.91 15.16 12.49
C LEU A 110 -6.78 13.96 12.89
N TYR A 111 -7.05 13.04 11.96
CA TYR A 111 -7.93 11.90 12.28
C TYR A 111 -7.28 10.91 13.25
N ASN A 112 -5.96 10.71 13.22
CA ASN A 112 -5.30 9.92 14.26
C ASN A 112 -5.45 10.52 15.66
N GLN A 113 -5.48 11.85 15.79
CA GLN A 113 -5.76 12.52 17.06
C GLN A 113 -7.23 12.39 17.44
N MET A 114 -8.15 12.76 16.54
CA MET A 114 -9.59 12.78 16.81
C MET A 114 -10.12 11.38 17.17
N ASN A 115 -9.69 10.34 16.45
CA ASN A 115 -10.09 8.97 16.73
C ASN A 115 -9.66 8.53 18.14
N LYS A 116 -8.44 8.90 18.58
CA LYS A 116 -7.97 8.62 19.94
C LYS A 116 -8.75 9.38 21.00
N LEU A 117 -9.17 10.62 20.72
CA LEU A 117 -9.99 11.39 21.66
C LEU A 117 -11.37 10.76 21.81
N ALA A 118 -12.05 10.45 20.70
CA ALA A 118 -13.36 9.80 20.73
C ALA A 118 -13.32 8.45 21.47
N ASP A 119 -12.30 7.64 21.20
CA ASP A 119 -12.07 6.37 21.90
C ASP A 119 -11.75 6.59 23.38
N ALA A 120 -10.84 7.49 23.75
CA ALA A 120 -10.48 7.74 25.15
C ALA A 120 -11.65 8.27 25.99
N TYR A 121 -12.55 9.06 25.38
CA TYR A 121 -13.79 9.52 26.02
C TYR A 121 -14.92 8.48 26.00
N GLN A 122 -14.73 7.34 25.31
CA GLN A 122 -15.74 6.30 25.10
C GLN A 122 -17.05 6.89 24.55
N VAL A 123 -16.92 7.72 23.51
CA VAL A 123 -18.06 8.42 22.89
C VAL A 123 -18.93 7.42 22.12
N ASP A 124 -20.21 7.35 22.45
CA ASP A 124 -21.20 6.60 21.67
C ASP A 124 -21.51 7.28 20.33
N PRO A 125 -21.67 6.52 19.23
CA PRO A 125 -22.02 7.10 17.93
C PRO A 125 -23.49 7.53 17.89
N ASP A 126 -23.74 8.80 17.60
CA ASP A 126 -25.07 9.42 17.42
C ASP A 126 -25.33 9.85 15.97
N ILE A 127 -24.28 10.00 15.16
CA ILE A 127 -24.34 10.22 13.72
C ILE A 127 -24.19 8.88 13.01
N LEU A 128 -25.29 8.37 12.44
CA LEU A 128 -25.34 7.06 11.78
C LEU A 128 -25.48 7.19 10.25
N PRO A 129 -24.90 6.27 9.46
CA PRO A 129 -25.11 6.26 8.02
C PRO A 129 -26.58 5.96 7.70
N ARG A 130 -27.06 6.48 6.56
CA ARG A 130 -28.33 6.03 6.00
C ARG A 130 -28.17 4.61 5.47
N VAL A 131 -29.00 3.70 5.94
CA VAL A 131 -29.11 2.35 5.39
C VAL A 131 -30.36 2.35 4.51
N GLU A 132 -30.15 2.33 3.20
CA GLU A 132 -31.22 2.07 2.21
C GLU A 132 -31.37 0.56 1.98
#